data_AF-A0A0Q4C6E3-F1
#
_entry.id   AF-A0A0Q4C6E3-F1
#
_cell.length_a   1.000
_cell.length_b   1.000
_cell.length_c   1.000
_cell.angle_alpha   90.00
_cell.angle_beta   90.00
_cell.angle_gamma   90.00
#
_symmetry.space_group_name_H-M   'P 1'
#
loop_
_entity.id
_entity.type
_entity.pdbx_description
1 polymer ?
#
loop_
_entity_poly.entity_id
_entity_poly.type
_entity_poly.pdbx_seq_one_letter_code
_entity_poly.pdbx_strand_id
1 'polypeptide(L)'
;MPPRWSIALAAILLTGLSGTAQATPECRVRILRPVTDDLGNRWRTGKILPTTLERETRGRTYFCAEHGSCIPATINRKPAARLLDCTRGRAVSPGDYLLVPVRHRRS
;
A
#
# COMPACT_ATOMS: atom_id res chain seq x y z
N MET A 1 62.37 -20.28 32.58
CA MET A 1 61.75 -20.33 31.24
C MET A 1 60.24 -20.39 31.41
N PRO A 2 59.48 -19.28 31.29
CA PRO A 2 58.02 -19.33 31.27
C PRO A 2 57.48 -19.39 29.82
N PRO A 3 56.46 -20.22 29.51
CA PRO A 3 55.83 -20.19 28.20
C PRO A 3 54.88 -18.98 28.08
N ARG A 4 55.08 -18.22 27.00
CA ARG A 4 54.27 -17.08 26.59
C ARG A 4 53.04 -17.60 25.85
N TRP A 5 51.88 -17.66 26.51
CA TRP A 5 50.61 -17.87 25.80
C TRP A 5 50.03 -16.51 25.39
N SER A 6 50.12 -16.26 24.09
CA SER A 6 49.49 -15.13 23.41
C SER A 6 48.01 -15.45 23.23
N ILE A 7 47.13 -14.78 23.98
CA ILE A 7 45.69 -14.84 23.75
C ILE A 7 45.38 -13.79 22.67
N ALA A 8 45.21 -14.26 21.43
CA ALA A 8 44.74 -13.43 20.33
C ALA A 8 43.23 -13.18 20.50
N LEU A 9 42.87 -11.95 20.85
CA LEU A 9 41.49 -11.45 20.86
C LEU A 9 41.03 -11.24 19.41
N ALA A 10 40.26 -12.19 18.87
CA ALA A 10 39.55 -12.03 17.60
C ALA A 10 38.29 -11.18 17.83
N ALA A 11 38.39 -9.87 17.58
CA ALA A 11 37.25 -8.97 17.54
C ALA A 11 36.44 -9.22 16.25
N ILE A 12 35.35 -9.97 16.35
CA ILE A 12 34.41 -10.20 15.25
C ILE A 12 33.56 -8.93 15.09
N LEU A 13 33.88 -8.13 14.07
CA LEU A 13 33.07 -7.01 13.59
C LEU A 13 31.77 -7.55 12.97
N LEU A 14 30.68 -7.53 13.72
CA LEU A 14 29.33 -7.70 13.20
C LEU A 14 28.93 -6.43 12.44
N THR A 15 29.28 -6.35 11.16
CA THR A 15 28.73 -5.34 10.24
C THR A 15 27.24 -5.61 10.06
N GLY A 16 26.42 -4.71 10.62
CA GLY A 16 24.97 -4.74 10.50
C GLY A 16 24.51 -4.68 9.05
N LEU A 17 23.76 -5.68 8.60
CA LEU A 17 22.91 -5.55 7.43
C LEU A 17 21.72 -4.67 7.80
N SER A 18 21.88 -3.36 7.65
CA SER A 18 20.73 -2.46 7.55
C SER A 18 20.06 -2.71 6.20
N GLY A 19 19.21 -3.73 6.14
CA GLY A 19 18.26 -3.88 5.04
C GLY A 19 17.38 -2.64 5.01
N THR A 20 17.57 -1.78 4.02
CA THR A 20 16.61 -0.72 3.74
C THR A 20 15.34 -1.41 3.31
N ALA A 21 14.39 -1.58 4.22
CA ALA A 21 13.01 -1.84 3.87
C ALA A 21 12.54 -0.61 3.08
N GLN A 22 12.74 -0.65 1.76
CA GLN A 22 12.18 0.34 0.86
C GLN A 22 10.67 0.21 1.05
N ALA A 23 10.04 1.23 1.64
CA ALA A 23 8.59 1.32 1.69
C ALA A 23 8.09 1.12 0.27
N THR A 24 7.46 -0.04 0.01
CA THR A 24 6.77 -0.29 -1.25
C THR A 24 5.80 0.86 -1.45
N PRO A 25 5.87 1.60 -2.57
CA PRO A 25 4.98 2.72 -2.75
C PRO A 25 3.53 2.22 -2.63
N GLU A 26 2.84 2.68 -1.59
CA GLU A 26 1.48 2.25 -1.29
C GLU A 26 0.51 3.07 -2.12
N CYS A 27 -0.38 2.38 -2.83
CA CYS A 27 -1.49 3.03 -3.50
C CYS A 27 -2.43 3.63 -2.47
N ARG A 28 -2.98 4.79 -2.81
CA ARG A 28 -3.84 5.55 -1.89
C ARG A 28 -5.08 6.05 -2.61
N VAL A 29 -6.17 6.21 -1.87
CA VAL A 29 -7.37 6.90 -2.33
C VAL A 29 -7.60 8.15 -1.53
N ARG A 30 -8.04 9.21 -2.20
CA ARG A 30 -8.58 10.41 -1.55
C ARG A 30 -10.09 10.37 -1.58
N ILE A 31 -10.70 10.56 -0.42
CA ILE A 31 -12.15 10.70 -0.29
C ILE A 31 -12.56 12.09 -0.78
N LEU A 32 -13.43 12.13 -1.79
CA LEU A 32 -13.96 13.35 -2.40
C LEU A 32 -15.32 13.75 -1.79
N ARG A 33 -16.07 12.76 -1.27
CA ARG A 33 -17.38 12.95 -0.63
C ARG A 33 -17.50 11.98 0.54
N PRO A 34 -18.26 12.31 1.61
CA PRO A 34 -18.47 11.39 2.70
C PRO A 34 -19.01 10.05 2.21
N VAL A 35 -18.37 8.96 2.65
CA VAL A 35 -18.64 7.60 2.17
C VAL A 35 -18.57 6.63 3.31
N THR A 36 -19.44 5.62 3.30
CA THR A 36 -19.36 4.47 4.19
C THR A 36 -18.73 3.31 3.41
N ASP A 37 -17.70 2.68 3.96
CA ASP A 37 -17.17 1.44 3.38
C ASP A 37 -18.10 0.25 3.67
N ASP A 38 -17.77 -0.91 3.11
CA ASP A 38 -18.50 -2.17 3.30
C ASP A 38 -18.47 -2.70 4.74
N LEU A 39 -17.52 -2.26 5.57
CA LEU A 39 -17.44 -2.58 7.00
C LEU A 39 -18.23 -1.60 7.87
N GLY A 40 -18.86 -0.57 7.29
CA GLY A 40 -19.65 0.42 8.02
C GLY A 40 -18.86 1.62 8.54
N ASN A 41 -17.56 1.73 8.25
CA ASN A 41 -16.78 2.89 8.65
C ASN A 41 -17.11 4.10 7.78
N ARG A 42 -17.28 5.26 8.42
CA ARG A 42 -17.61 6.52 7.73
C ARG A 42 -16.35 7.35 7.53
N TRP A 43 -16.01 7.58 6.27
CA TRP A 43 -14.87 8.39 5.87
C TRP A 43 -15.31 9.79 5.45
N ARG A 44 -14.61 10.80 5.96
CA ARG A 44 -14.87 12.21 5.65
C ARG A 44 -14.11 12.65 4.40
N THR A 45 -14.62 13.67 3.72
CA THR A 45 -13.92 14.33 2.60
C THR A 45 -12.50 14.73 2.98
N GLY A 46 -11.56 14.53 2.05
CA GLY A 46 -10.14 14.86 2.21
C GLY A 46 -9.32 13.76 2.88
N LYS A 47 -9.94 12.76 3.50
CA LYS A 47 -9.22 11.62 4.08
C LYS A 47 -8.47 10.88 2.97
N ILE A 48 -7.23 10.49 3.28
CA ILE A 48 -6.40 9.64 2.43
C ILE A 48 -6.31 8.27 3.11
N LEU A 49 -6.55 7.21 2.34
CA LEU A 49 -6.59 5.84 2.83
C LEU A 49 -5.73 4.96 1.92
N PRO A 50 -5.01 3.97 2.49
CA PRO A 50 -4.29 2.99 1.69
C PRO A 50 -5.27 2.11 0.90
N THR A 51 -4.83 1.64 -0.26
CA THR A 51 -5.56 0.69 -1.09
C THR A 51 -4.57 -0.18 -1.84
N THR A 52 -4.96 -1.41 -2.20
CA THR A 52 -4.12 -2.34 -2.95
C THR A 52 -4.86 -2.94 -4.14
N LEU A 53 -6.19 -2.89 -4.14
CA LEU A 53 -7.05 -3.54 -5.12
C LEU A 53 -8.13 -2.58 -5.63
N GLU A 54 -8.46 -2.73 -6.91
CA GLU A 54 -9.66 -2.19 -7.51
C GLU A 54 -10.61 -3.35 -7.84
N ARG A 55 -11.84 -3.28 -7.34
CA ARG A 55 -12.88 -4.28 -7.54
C ARG A 55 -14.01 -3.73 -8.39
N GLU A 56 -14.37 -4.45 -9.43
CA GLU A 56 -15.48 -4.16 -10.33
C GLU A 56 -16.56 -5.22 -10.17
N THR A 57 -17.73 -4.82 -9.67
CA THR A 57 -18.86 -5.72 -9.48
C THR A 57 -20.16 -5.05 -9.88
N ARG A 58 -20.96 -5.72 -10.72
CA ARG A 58 -22.26 -5.22 -11.22
C ARG A 58 -22.17 -3.79 -11.79
N GLY A 59 -21.11 -3.50 -12.54
CA GLY A 59 -20.87 -2.20 -13.16
C GLY A 59 -20.49 -1.08 -12.17
N ARG A 60 -20.06 -1.43 -10.95
CA ARG A 60 -19.57 -0.48 -9.94
C ARG A 60 -18.13 -0.77 -9.59
N THR A 61 -17.37 0.29 -9.38
CA THR A 61 -15.97 0.23 -8.98
C THR A 61 -15.79 0.55 -7.50
N TYR A 62 -14.90 -0.20 -6.86
CA TYR A 62 -14.54 -0.08 -5.45
C TYR A 62 -13.01 -0.09 -5.32
N PHE A 63 -12.48 0.66 -4.37
CA PHE A 63 -11.08 0.61 -3.98
C PHE A 63 -10.97 -0.09 -2.64
N CYS A 64 -10.22 -1.19 -2.59
CA CYS A 64 -10.14 -2.06 -1.44
C CYS A 64 -8.72 -2.04 -0.83
N ALA A 65 -8.65 -2.11 0.49
CA ALA A 65 -7.42 -2.43 1.22
C ALA A 65 -7.22 -3.96 1.26
N GLU A 66 -5.97 -4.39 1.39
CA GLU A 66 -5.59 -5.82 1.38
C GLU A 66 -6.29 -6.65 2.47
N HIS A 67 -6.71 -6.01 3.57
CA HIS A 67 -7.24 -6.68 4.77
C HIS A 67 -8.57 -6.14 5.29
N GLY A 68 -9.45 -5.54 4.49
CA GLY A 68 -10.78 -5.30 5.03
C GLY A 68 -11.74 -4.46 4.23
N SER A 69 -11.45 -3.17 4.07
CA SER A 69 -12.48 -2.24 3.62
C SER A 69 -12.42 -1.94 2.13
N CYS A 70 -13.59 -1.95 1.50
CA CYS A 70 -13.82 -1.52 0.13
C CYS A 70 -14.66 -0.24 0.11
N ILE A 71 -14.10 0.80 -0.51
CA ILE A 71 -14.72 2.12 -0.63
C ILE A 71 -15.28 2.27 -2.04
N PRO A 72 -16.56 2.60 -2.23
CA PRO A 72 -17.11 2.83 -3.57
C PRO A 72 -16.44 4.04 -4.23
N ALA A 73 -16.01 3.88 -5.49
CA ALA A 73 -15.46 4.98 -6.28
C ALA A 73 -16.51 6.07 -6.57
N THR A 74 -17.79 5.71 -6.60
CA THR A 74 -18.92 6.60 -6.88
C THR A 74 -20.12 6.35 -5.96
N ILE A 75 -20.78 7.42 -5.52
CA ILE A 75 -22.07 7.41 -4.81
C ILE A 75 -23.05 8.32 -5.56
N ASN A 76 -24.28 7.85 -5.80
CA ASN A 76 -25.31 8.63 -6.52
C ASN A 76 -24.80 9.19 -7.85
N ARG A 77 -24.04 8.37 -8.61
CA ARG A 77 -23.38 8.71 -9.89
C ARG A 77 -22.35 9.85 -9.80
N LYS A 78 -21.92 10.23 -8.59
CA LYS A 78 -20.89 11.25 -8.36
C LYS A 78 -19.63 10.59 -7.79
N PRO A 79 -18.41 11.00 -8.20
CA PRO A 79 -17.17 10.48 -7.64
C PRO A 79 -17.11 10.62 -6.12
N ALA A 80 -16.91 9.53 -5.39
CA ALA A 80 -16.80 9.51 -3.93
C ALA A 80 -15.35 9.32 -3.47
N ALA A 81 -14.55 8.58 -4.23
CA ALA A 81 -13.13 8.38 -3.98
C ALA A 81 -12.34 8.49 -5.29
N ARG A 82 -11.08 8.91 -5.19
CA ARG A 82 -10.16 9.01 -6.32
C ARG A 82 -8.84 8.34 -5.98
N LEU A 83 -8.38 7.45 -6.85
CA LEU A 83 -7.07 6.83 -6.78
C LEU A 83 -5.96 7.87 -6.96
N LEU A 84 -4.90 7.77 -6.17
CA LEU A 84 -3.73 8.64 -6.20
C LEU A 84 -2.49 7.82 -6.56
N ASP A 85 -1.68 8.38 -7.46
CA ASP A 85 -0.35 7.86 -7.82
C ASP A 85 -0.30 6.37 -8.17
N CYS A 86 -1.43 5.82 -8.64
CA CYS A 86 -1.56 4.42 -9.01
C CYS A 86 -2.48 4.25 -10.22
N THR A 87 -2.28 3.12 -10.88
CA THR A 87 -3.11 2.68 -12.00
C THR A 87 -3.59 1.25 -11.76
N ARG A 88 -4.67 0.89 -12.44
CA ARG A 88 -5.12 -0.50 -12.57
C ARG A 88 -4.02 -1.31 -13.23
N GLY A 89 -3.62 -2.40 -12.58
CA GLY A 89 -2.62 -3.36 -13.05
C GLY A 89 -3.26 -4.69 -13.47
N ARG A 90 -2.56 -5.79 -13.18
CA ARG A 90 -3.03 -7.13 -13.56
C ARG A 90 -4.32 -7.52 -12.81
N ALA A 91 -5.20 -8.24 -13.48
CA ALA A 91 -6.30 -8.94 -12.84
C ALA A 91 -5.73 -10.07 -11.95
N VAL A 92 -6.32 -10.24 -10.76
CA VAL A 92 -6.04 -11.37 -9.85
C VAL A 92 -7.23 -12.31 -9.71
N SER A 93 -8.44 -11.82 -9.99
CA SER A 93 -9.67 -12.61 -10.10
C SER A 93 -10.63 -11.89 -11.06
N PRO A 94 -11.73 -12.53 -11.50
CA PRO A 94 -12.76 -11.86 -12.28
C PRO A 94 -13.32 -10.63 -11.54
N GLY A 95 -13.00 -9.44 -12.05
CA GLY A 95 -13.42 -8.16 -11.46
C GLY A 95 -12.44 -7.57 -10.43
N ASP A 96 -11.41 -8.29 -9.97
CA ASP A 96 -10.41 -7.74 -9.05
C ASP A 96 -9.07 -7.51 -9.73
N TYR A 97 -8.54 -6.30 -9.59
CA TYR A 97 -7.31 -5.84 -10.21
C TYR A 97 -6.35 -5.29 -9.15
N LEU A 98 -5.08 -5.69 -9.23
CA LEU A 98 -4.05 -5.08 -8.38
C LEU A 98 -3.79 -3.64 -8.82
N LEU A 99 -3.61 -2.76 -7.85
CA LEU A 99 -3.20 -1.39 -8.08
C LEU A 99 -1.67 -1.32 -8.09
N VAL A 100 -1.13 -0.62 -9.09
CA VAL A 100 0.32 -0.48 -9.29
C VAL A 100 0.69 0.99 -9.22
N PRO A 101 1.68 1.37 -8.41
CA PRO A 101 2.19 2.73 -8.36
C PRO A 101 2.67 3.22 -9.71
N VAL A 102 2.24 4.43 -10.09
CA VAL A 102 2.78 5.10 -11.27
C VAL A 102 4.20 5.56 -10.94
N ARG A 103 5.18 5.11 -11.74
CA ARG A 103 6.55 5.61 -11.61
C ARG A 103 6.61 7.00 -12.20
N HIS A 104 6.61 8.03 -11.35
CA HIS A 104 7.00 9.36 -11.75
C HIS A 104 8.49 9.33 -12.09
N ARG A 105 8.87 9.46 -13.37
CA ARG A 105 10.26 9.76 -13.72
C ARG A 105 10.57 11.12 -13.10
N ARG A 106 11.44 11.17 -12.10
CA ARG A 106 12.03 12.44 -11.65
C ARG A 106 12.81 12.99 -12.85
N SER A 107 12.33 14.06 -13.44
CA SER A 107 13.07 14.88 -14.42
C SER A 107 14.08 15.75 -13.70
#